data_AF-N8YE34-F1
#
_entry.id   AF-N8YE34-F1
#
_cell.length_a   1.000
_cell.length_b   1.000
_cell.length_c   1.000
_cell.angle_alpha   90.00
_cell.angle_beta   90.00
_cell.angle_gamma   90.00
#
_symmetry.space_group_name_H-M   'P 1'
#
loop_
_entity.id
_entity.type
_entity.pdbx_description
1 polymer ?
#
loop_
_entity_poly.entity_id
_entity_poly.type
_entity_poly.pdbx_seq_one_letter_code
_entity_poly.pdbx_strand_id
1 'polypeptide(L)'
;MENENNEFNSFTKYGPLFATILIVVSMHIWICSNDPIRFLHGLVTPSIIIPMLLYMLIALIFGYCIGIIPTFITQQIFYKLIKNNLAEQTQGQVLYKGFLAGMIWSPLVLFSIFDEKWLMITAFFVFVVVIPSAMLCAYIEWRKSRNFQLSKLKNEDKRLK
;
A
#
# COMPACT_ATOMS: atom_id res chain seq x y z
N MET A 1 3.28 4.57 -30.24
CA MET A 1 3.89 4.99 -28.95
C MET A 1 3.58 3.92 -27.91
N GLU A 2 4.15 2.74 -28.14
CA GLU A 2 3.81 1.49 -27.47
C GLU A 2 5.17 0.82 -27.20
N ASN A 3 5.84 1.22 -26.12
CA ASN A 3 7.10 0.58 -25.71
C ASN A 3 7.59 0.94 -24.28
N GLU A 4 6.70 0.97 -23.28
CA GLU A 4 7.09 0.90 -21.85
C GLU A 4 6.15 -0.02 -21.03
N ASN A 5 5.52 -0.98 -21.70
CA ASN A 5 4.94 -2.12 -21.01
C ASN A 5 6.10 -3.03 -20.59
N ASN A 6 6.35 -3.18 -19.27
CA ASN A 6 7.16 -4.23 -18.61
C ASN A 6 8.42 -3.83 -17.82
N GLU A 7 8.38 -2.78 -17.01
CA GLU A 7 9.19 -2.77 -15.78
C GLU A 7 8.31 -2.48 -14.57
N PHE A 8 7.79 -3.56 -13.96
CA PHE A 8 7.17 -3.62 -12.63
C PHE A 8 7.11 -2.29 -11.85
N ASN A 9 5.97 -1.60 -11.99
CA ASN A 9 5.64 -0.40 -11.21
C ASN A 9 5.71 -0.70 -9.70
N SER A 10 6.17 0.28 -8.90
CA SER A 10 6.31 0.09 -7.45
C SER A 10 4.99 -0.29 -6.77
N PHE A 11 3.87 0.11 -7.37
CA PHE A 11 2.51 -0.21 -6.92
C PHE A 11 2.17 -1.70 -7.04
N THR A 12 2.45 -2.37 -8.16
CA THR A 12 2.15 -3.80 -8.29
C THR A 12 3.17 -4.68 -7.58
N LYS A 13 4.42 -4.23 -7.45
CA LYS A 13 5.48 -4.99 -6.76
C LYS A 13 5.38 -4.89 -5.23
N TYR A 14 5.17 -3.70 -4.70
CA TYR A 14 5.18 -3.46 -3.26
C TYR A 14 3.80 -3.17 -2.67
N GLY A 15 2.83 -2.75 -3.49
CA GLY A 15 1.48 -2.44 -3.00
C GLY A 15 0.80 -3.61 -2.30
N PRO A 16 0.73 -4.81 -2.92
CA PRO A 16 0.14 -5.98 -2.25
C PRO A 16 0.88 -6.37 -0.97
N LEU A 17 2.21 -6.21 -0.93
CA LEU A 17 3.01 -6.44 0.28
C LEU A 17 2.64 -5.45 1.39
N PHE A 18 2.57 -4.15 1.10
CA PHE A 18 2.17 -3.14 2.08
C PHE A 18 0.73 -3.36 2.54
N ALA A 19 -0.20 -3.66 1.64
CA ALA A 19 -1.58 -3.96 1.99
C ALA A 19 -1.66 -5.16 2.96
N THR A 20 -0.91 -6.23 2.67
CA THR A 20 -0.85 -7.43 3.50
C THR A 20 -0.27 -7.14 4.88
N ILE A 21 0.85 -6.42 4.95
CA ILE A 21 1.47 -6.03 6.23
C ILE A 21 0.51 -5.17 7.04
N LEU A 22 -0.16 -4.18 6.43
CA LEU A 22 -1.12 -3.33 7.12
C LEU A 22 -2.30 -4.14 7.68
N ILE A 23 -2.84 -5.10 6.93
CA ILE A 23 -3.91 -5.99 7.41
C ILE A 23 -3.43 -6.81 8.61
N VAL A 24 -2.28 -7.49 8.48
CA VAL A 24 -1.75 -8.38 9.53
C VAL A 24 -1.43 -7.59 10.79
N VAL A 25 -0.73 -6.46 10.68
CA VAL A 25 -0.38 -5.60 11.81
C VAL A 25 -1.64 -5.07 12.50
N SER A 26 -2.64 -4.62 11.74
CA SER A 26 -3.88 -4.10 12.31
C SER A 26 -4.66 -5.18 13.09
N MET A 27 -4.70 -6.41 12.59
CA MET A 27 -5.30 -7.53 13.32
C MET A 27 -4.56 -7.84 14.62
N HIS A 28 -3.22 -7.78 14.62
CA HIS A 28 -2.42 -7.97 15.84
C HIS A 28 -2.62 -6.84 16.84
N ILE A 29 -2.70 -5.59 16.36
CA ILE A 29 -3.01 -4.42 17.21
C ILE A 29 -4.38 -4.60 17.87
N TRP A 30 -5.38 -5.04 17.12
CA TRP A 30 -6.73 -5.31 17.65
C TRP A 30 -6.71 -6.36 18.77
N ILE A 31 -6.04 -7.50 18.54
CA ILE A 31 -5.92 -8.57 19.54
C ILE A 31 -5.16 -8.10 20.77
N CYS A 32 -4.02 -7.42 20.58
CA CYS A 32 -3.19 -6.90 21.65
C CYS A 32 -3.92 -5.85 22.50
N SER A 33 -4.74 -5.00 21.88
CA SER A 33 -5.49 -3.95 22.58
C SER A 33 -6.63 -4.51 23.43
N ASN A 34 -7.24 -5.62 23.01
CA ASN A 34 -8.33 -6.24 23.75
C ASN A 34 -7.85 -7.12 24.91
N ASP A 35 -6.83 -7.97 24.69
CA ASP A 35 -6.31 -8.90 25.70
C ASP A 35 -4.77 -9.01 25.64
N PRO A 36 -4.01 -8.03 26.15
CA PRO A 36 -2.56 -8.00 26.02
C PRO A 36 -1.87 -9.16 26.73
N ILE A 37 -2.42 -9.60 27.88
CA ILE A 37 -1.88 -10.73 28.67
C ILE A 37 -2.03 -12.05 27.89
N ARG A 38 -3.20 -12.25 27.25
CA ARG A 38 -3.46 -13.44 26.45
C ARG A 38 -2.59 -13.49 25.20
N PHE A 39 -2.39 -12.33 24.56
CA PHE A 39 -1.46 -12.20 23.44
C PHE A 39 -0.05 -12.59 23.87
N LEU A 40 0.47 -12.02 24.97
CA LEU A 40 1.81 -12.31 25.47
C LEU A 40 2.00 -13.79 25.84
N HIS A 41 1.00 -14.39 26.52
CA HIS A 41 1.00 -15.82 26.83
C HIS A 41 0.99 -16.69 25.57
N GLY A 42 0.30 -16.24 24.52
CA GLY A 42 0.30 -16.86 23.19
C GLY A 42 1.67 -16.87 22.51
N LEU A 43 2.49 -15.84 22.70
CA LEU A 43 3.85 -15.79 22.15
C LEU A 43 4.80 -16.79 22.81
N VAL A 44 4.64 -17.04 24.11
CA VAL A 44 5.56 -17.92 24.87
C VAL A 44 5.15 -19.39 24.77
N THR A 45 3.89 -19.69 24.48
CA THR A 45 3.36 -21.05 24.46
C THR A 45 3.55 -21.72 23.08
N PRO A 46 4.37 -22.78 22.93
CA PRO A 46 4.66 -23.41 21.64
C PRO A 46 3.42 -23.94 20.90
N SER A 47 2.43 -24.46 21.65
CA SER A 47 1.18 -24.97 21.09
C SER A 47 0.28 -23.88 20.48
N ILE A 48 0.52 -22.61 20.80
CA ILE A 48 -0.23 -21.46 20.29
C ILE A 48 0.56 -20.76 19.19
N ILE A 49 1.88 -20.58 19.34
CA ILE A 49 2.70 -19.86 18.36
C ILE A 49 2.83 -20.61 17.02
N ILE A 50 2.94 -21.94 17.04
CA ILE A 50 3.06 -22.75 15.82
C ILE A 50 1.82 -22.62 14.91
N PRO A 51 0.57 -22.84 15.39
CA PRO A 51 -0.61 -22.62 14.54
C PRO A 51 -0.79 -21.14 14.19
N MET A 52 -0.45 -20.20 15.07
CA MET A 52 -0.50 -18.77 14.78
C MET A 52 0.40 -18.38 13.60
N LEU A 53 1.64 -18.90 13.54
CA LEU A 53 2.55 -18.71 12.41
C LEU A 53 2.00 -19.31 11.11
N LEU A 54 1.37 -20.49 11.17
CA LEU A 54 0.72 -21.11 10.02
C LEU A 54 -0.43 -20.24 9.49
N TYR A 55 -1.30 -19.76 10.38
CA TYR A 55 -2.38 -18.84 10.01
C TYR A 55 -1.85 -17.52 9.45
N MET A 56 -0.73 -17.02 9.97
CA MET A 56 -0.06 -15.83 9.44
C MET A 56 0.43 -16.06 8.00
N LEU A 57 1.00 -17.23 7.69
CA LEU A 57 1.42 -17.57 6.32
C LEU A 57 0.22 -17.62 5.37
N ILE A 58 -0.87 -18.25 5.79
CA ILE A 58 -2.12 -18.30 5.00
C ILE A 58 -2.68 -16.88 4.80
N ALA A 59 -2.76 -16.09 5.88
CA ALA A 59 -3.22 -14.71 5.82
C ALA A 59 -2.33 -13.84 4.92
N LEU A 60 -1.03 -14.13 4.84
CA LEU A 60 -0.11 -13.44 3.94
C LEU A 60 -0.44 -13.73 2.48
N ILE A 61 -0.69 -15.00 2.12
CA ILE A 61 -1.09 -15.39 0.76
C ILE A 61 -2.44 -14.75 0.39
N PHE A 62 -3.45 -14.88 1.25
CA PHE A 62 -4.78 -14.31 1.01
C PHE A 62 -4.77 -12.79 0.95
N GLY A 63 -4.07 -12.13 1.90
CA GLY A 63 -3.91 -10.68 1.93
C GLY A 63 -3.21 -10.16 0.69
N TYR A 64 -2.20 -10.87 0.20
CA TYR A 64 -1.51 -10.51 -1.03
C TYR A 64 -2.45 -10.60 -2.23
N CYS A 65 -3.19 -11.71 -2.38
CA CYS A 65 -4.16 -11.90 -3.46
C CYS A 65 -5.24 -10.82 -3.46
N ILE A 66 -5.81 -10.51 -2.29
CA ILE A 66 -6.83 -9.46 -2.13
C ILE A 66 -6.23 -8.08 -2.45
N GLY A 67 -4.99 -7.83 -2.03
CA GLY A 67 -4.28 -6.57 -2.22
C GLY A 67 -3.91 -6.24 -3.67
N ILE A 68 -3.85 -7.21 -4.58
CA ILE A 68 -3.51 -6.99 -6.01
C ILE A 68 -4.53 -6.08 -6.70
N ILE A 69 -5.82 -6.35 -6.52
CA ILE A 69 -6.89 -5.60 -7.20
C ILE A 69 -6.87 -4.10 -6.84
N PRO A 70 -6.92 -3.70 -5.55
CA PRO A 70 -6.94 -2.29 -5.19
C PRO A 70 -5.64 -1.58 -5.58
N THR A 71 -4.49 -2.26 -5.51
CA THR A 71 -3.19 -1.68 -5.87
C THR A 71 -3.07 -1.47 -7.38
N PHE A 72 -3.57 -2.40 -8.18
CA PHE A 72 -3.59 -2.25 -9.64
C PHE A 72 -4.49 -1.09 -10.09
N ILE A 73 -5.69 -0.96 -9.51
CA ILE A 73 -6.62 0.12 -9.85
C ILE A 73 -6.07 1.48 -9.41
N THR A 74 -5.61 1.59 -8.16
CA THR A 74 -5.00 2.83 -7.63
C THR A 74 -3.78 3.26 -8.44
N GLN A 75 -2.97 2.31 -8.90
CA GLN A 75 -1.86 2.57 -9.81
C GLN A 75 -2.32 3.27 -11.09
N GLN A 76 -3.33 2.72 -11.78
CA GLN A 76 -3.80 3.32 -13.04
C GLN A 76 -4.28 4.77 -12.84
N ILE A 77 -4.95 5.03 -11.73
CA ILE A 77 -5.44 6.37 -11.39
C ILE A 77 -4.28 7.31 -11.07
N PHE A 78 -3.30 6.84 -10.29
CA PHE A 78 -2.11 7.59 -9.95
C PHE A 78 -1.33 8.04 -11.19
N TYR A 79 -1.10 7.15 -12.16
CA TYR A 79 -0.44 7.52 -13.41
C TYR A 79 -1.27 8.51 -14.24
N LYS A 80 -2.60 8.38 -14.26
CA LYS A 80 -3.47 9.38 -14.92
C LYS A 80 -3.39 10.75 -14.26
N LEU A 81 -3.25 10.81 -12.93
CA LEU A 81 -3.14 12.05 -12.14
C LEU A 81 -1.77 12.74 -12.27
N ILE A 82 -0.73 12.02 -12.67
CA ILE A 82 0.65 12.50 -12.60
C ILE A 82 1.34 12.61 -13.96
N LYS A 83 0.85 11.86 -14.95
CA LYS A 83 1.16 11.72 -16.38
C LYS A 83 2.55 12.13 -16.90
N ASN A 84 3.19 13.23 -16.46
CA ASN A 84 4.54 13.64 -16.90
C ASN A 84 5.46 14.31 -15.86
N ASN A 85 4.98 14.78 -14.69
CA ASN A 85 5.80 15.66 -13.82
C ASN A 85 6.04 15.10 -12.41
N LEU A 86 6.22 13.78 -12.28
CA LEU A 86 6.41 13.17 -10.95
C LEU A 86 7.68 13.71 -10.27
N ALA A 87 8.79 13.81 -10.99
CA ALA A 87 10.09 14.20 -10.41
C ALA A 87 10.18 15.69 -10.02
N GLU A 88 9.36 16.55 -10.64
CA GLU A 88 9.32 17.99 -10.36
C GLU A 88 8.40 18.34 -9.18
N GLN A 89 7.54 17.41 -8.77
CA GLN A 89 6.60 17.63 -7.69
C GLN A 89 7.26 17.52 -6.32
N THR A 90 6.73 18.32 -5.39
CA THR A 90 7.15 18.26 -3.98
C THR A 90 6.60 16.99 -3.31
N GLN A 91 7.25 16.56 -2.22
CA GLN A 91 6.83 15.39 -1.44
C GLN A 91 5.35 15.44 -1.04
N GLY A 92 4.89 16.60 -0.55
CA GLY A 92 3.50 16.78 -0.13
C GLY A 92 2.50 16.63 -1.28
N GLN A 93 2.83 17.15 -2.48
CA GLN A 93 1.95 17.03 -3.65
C GLN A 93 1.81 15.58 -4.10
N VAL A 94 2.88 14.79 -4.06
CA VAL A 94 2.84 13.37 -4.42
C VAL A 94 2.01 12.58 -3.41
N LEU A 95 2.21 12.83 -2.11
CA LEU A 95 1.43 12.19 -1.05
C LEU A 95 -0.07 12.53 -1.18
N TYR A 96 -0.40 13.80 -1.44
CA TYR A 96 -1.77 14.25 -1.65
C TYR A 96 -2.41 13.58 -2.88
N LYS A 97 -1.66 13.40 -3.97
CA LYS A 97 -2.15 12.65 -5.15
C LYS A 97 -2.31 11.16 -4.88
N GLY A 98 -1.43 10.56 -4.08
CA GLY A 98 -1.58 9.19 -3.59
C GLY A 98 -2.84 9.02 -2.74
N PHE A 99 -3.12 10.00 -1.87
CA PHE A 99 -4.36 10.06 -1.09
C PHE A 99 -5.61 10.17 -1.99
N LEU A 100 -5.60 11.08 -2.98
CA LEU A 100 -6.68 11.20 -3.95
C LEU A 100 -6.91 9.90 -4.75
N ALA A 101 -5.83 9.22 -5.14
CA ALA A 101 -5.93 7.93 -5.79
C ALA A 101 -6.56 6.86 -4.88
N GLY A 102 -6.28 6.88 -3.58
CA GLY A 102 -6.91 6.00 -2.59
C GLY A 102 -8.40 6.31 -2.36
N MET A 103 -8.79 7.59 -2.39
CA MET A 103 -10.19 8.03 -2.21
C MET A 103 -11.14 7.56 -3.32
N ILE A 104 -10.64 7.04 -4.45
CA ILE A 104 -11.48 6.38 -5.45
C ILE A 104 -12.31 5.23 -4.85
N TRP A 105 -11.85 4.64 -3.74
CA TRP A 105 -12.53 3.56 -3.04
C TRP A 105 -13.54 4.04 -1.99
N SER A 106 -13.61 5.35 -1.72
CA SER A 106 -14.60 5.93 -0.80
C SER A 106 -16.07 5.66 -1.18
N PRO A 107 -16.48 5.59 -2.46
CA PRO A 107 -17.83 5.18 -2.83
C PRO A 107 -18.21 3.78 -2.34
N LEU A 108 -17.23 2.87 -2.17
CA LEU A 108 -17.46 1.53 -1.65
C LEU A 108 -17.86 1.57 -0.16
N VAL A 109 -17.32 2.54 0.59
CA VAL A 109 -17.72 2.81 1.97
C VAL A 109 -19.15 3.39 2.00
N LEU A 110 -19.46 4.33 1.10
CA LEU A 110 -20.81 4.91 0.99
C LEU A 110 -21.88 3.87 0.64
N PHE A 111 -21.57 2.92 -0.24
CA PHE A 111 -22.48 1.84 -0.59
C PHE A 111 -22.75 0.89 0.59
N SER A 112 -21.80 0.79 1.52
CA SER A 112 -21.89 -0.10 2.68
C SER A 112 -22.72 0.47 3.84
N ILE A 113 -23.31 1.67 3.69
CA ILE A 113 -24.04 2.35 4.79
C ILE A 113 -25.30 1.62 5.25
N PHE A 114 -25.82 0.70 4.43
CA PHE A 114 -27.01 -0.08 4.73
C PHE A 114 -26.78 -1.20 5.76
N ASP A 115 -25.53 -1.57 6.03
CA ASP A 115 -25.19 -2.59 7.03
C ASP A 115 -23.97 -2.15 7.84
N GLU A 116 -24.15 -1.99 9.14
CA GLU A 116 -23.13 -1.54 10.09
C GLU A 116 -21.86 -2.40 10.05
N LYS A 117 -22.00 -3.73 9.89
CA LYS A 117 -20.86 -4.65 9.84
C LYS A 117 -20.06 -4.45 8.55
N TRP A 118 -20.75 -4.29 7.43
CA TRP A 118 -20.10 -4.02 6.15
C TRP A 118 -19.46 -2.64 6.13
N LEU A 119 -20.09 -1.63 6.73
CA LEU A 119 -19.53 -0.29 6.87
C LEU A 119 -18.20 -0.31 7.64
N MET A 120 -18.13 -1.01 8.78
CA MET A 120 -16.88 -1.12 9.54
C MET A 120 -15.78 -1.81 8.72
N ILE A 121 -16.10 -2.92 8.05
CA ILE A 121 -15.12 -3.68 7.25
C ILE A 121 -14.61 -2.85 6.07
N THR A 122 -15.49 -2.19 5.32
CA THR A 122 -15.10 -1.42 4.15
C THR A 122 -14.41 -0.11 4.52
N ALA A 123 -14.84 0.57 5.58
CA ALA A 123 -14.14 1.72 6.11
C ALA A 123 -12.73 1.34 6.56
N PHE A 124 -12.58 0.26 7.32
CA PHE A 124 -11.27 -0.25 7.74
C PHE A 124 -10.38 -0.55 6.53
N PHE A 125 -10.90 -1.26 5.52
CA PHE A 125 -10.15 -1.57 4.32
C PHE A 125 -9.68 -0.32 3.58
N VAL A 126 -10.55 0.67 3.39
CA VAL A 126 -10.19 1.88 2.63
C VAL A 126 -9.21 2.78 3.41
N PHE A 127 -9.54 3.10 4.67
CA PHE A 127 -8.78 4.07 5.46
C PHE A 127 -7.47 3.51 6.01
N VAL A 128 -7.43 2.23 6.39
CA VAL A 128 -6.25 1.63 7.02
C VAL A 128 -5.37 0.92 6.00
N VAL A 129 -5.94 0.33 4.95
CA VAL A 129 -5.17 -0.46 3.98
C VAL A 129 -4.93 0.31 2.70
N VAL A 130 -5.98 0.76 2.01
CA VAL A 130 -5.86 1.31 0.65
C VAL A 130 -5.17 2.67 0.63
N ILE A 131 -5.62 3.61 1.47
CA ILE A 131 -5.04 4.97 1.48
C ILE A 131 -3.56 4.95 1.89
N PRO A 132 -3.15 4.30 3.01
CA PRO A 132 -1.75 4.30 3.41
C PRO A 132 -0.85 3.56 2.43
N SER A 133 -1.32 2.42 1.87
CA SER A 133 -0.55 1.70 0.86
C SER A 133 -0.37 2.52 -0.43
N ALA A 134 -1.40 3.23 -0.90
CA ALA A 134 -1.31 4.12 -2.05
C ALA A 134 -0.35 5.28 -1.82
N MET A 135 -0.37 5.90 -0.64
CA MET A 135 0.57 6.96 -0.26
C MET A 135 2.02 6.47 -0.21
N LEU A 136 2.27 5.29 0.39
CA LEU A 136 3.59 4.68 0.43
C LEU A 136 4.12 4.34 -0.97
N CYS A 137 3.27 3.76 -1.82
CA CYS A 137 3.63 3.43 -3.20
C CYS A 137 3.95 4.70 -4.01
N ALA A 138 3.14 5.75 -3.85
CA ALA A 138 3.38 7.05 -4.47
C ALA A 138 4.71 7.67 -4.05
N TYR A 139 5.04 7.60 -2.75
CA TYR A 139 6.29 8.10 -2.21
C TYR A 139 7.52 7.35 -2.76
N ILE A 140 7.45 6.01 -2.83
CA ILE A 140 8.53 5.18 -3.37
C ILE A 140 8.76 5.50 -4.85
N GLU A 141 7.68 5.60 -5.63
CA GLU A 141 7.75 5.92 -7.05
C GLU A 141 8.40 7.30 -7.28
N TRP A 142 7.98 8.32 -6.52
CA TRP A 142 8.60 9.64 -6.58
C TRP A 142 10.08 9.63 -6.22
N ARG A 143 10.46 8.91 -5.16
CA ARG A 143 11.86 8.80 -4.73
C ARG A 143 12.71 8.15 -5.83
N LYS A 144 12.19 7.11 -6.48
CA LYS A 144 12.83 6.45 -7.62
C LYS A 144 13.02 7.43 -8.79
N SER A 145 11.97 8.14 -9.19
CA SER A 145 12.03 9.10 -10.30
C SER A 145 12.98 10.28 -10.02
N ARG A 146 13.00 10.82 -8.81
CA ARG A 146 13.90 11.93 -8.44
C ARG A 146 15.37 11.50 -8.45
N ASN A 147 15.68 10.32 -7.91
CA ASN A 147 17.04 9.79 -7.91
C ASN A 147 17.56 9.53 -9.33
N PHE A 148 16.68 9.06 -10.23
CA PHE A 148 17.01 8.85 -11.64
C PHE A 148 17.28 10.18 -12.38
N GLN A 149 16.47 11.21 -12.16
CA GLN A 149 16.70 12.54 -12.74
C GLN A 149 18.03 13.14 -12.26
N LEU A 150 18.34 13.02 -10.96
CA LEU A 150 19.60 13.50 -10.40
C LEU A 150 20.82 12.77 -10.95
N SER A 151 20.74 11.45 -11.16
CA SER A 151 21.85 10.69 -11.74
C SER A 151 22.08 11.03 -13.21
N LYS A 152 21.01 11.30 -13.97
CA LYS A 152 21.08 11.76 -15.36
C LYS A 152 21.78 13.12 -15.46
N LEU A 153 21.36 14.10 -14.65
CA LEU A 153 21.97 15.44 -14.59
C LEU A 153 23.47 15.36 -14.23
N LYS A 154 23.84 14.52 -13.25
CA LYS A 154 25.24 14.31 -12.87
C LYS A 154 26.08 13.69 -13.99
N ASN A 155 25.50 12.81 -14.80
CA ASN A 155 26.19 12.19 -15.93
C ASN A 155 26.36 13.15 -17.10
N GLU A 156 25.42 14.08 -17.32
CA GLU A 156 25.53 15.13 -18.33
C GLU A 156 26.62 16.15 -17.97
N ASP A 157 26.69 16.59 -16.70
CA ASP A 157 27.78 17.48 -16.22
C ASP A 157 29.17 16.85 -16.39
N LYS A 158 29.28 15.52 -16.22
CA LYS A 158 30.53 14.78 -16.47
C LYS A 158 30.94 14.66 -17.94
N ARG A 159 30.01 14.75 -18.90
CA ARG A 159 30.34 14.69 -20.34
C ARG A 159 30.79 16.04 -20.89
N LEU A 160 30.48 17.13 -20.19
CA LEU A 160 30.80 18.50 -20.59
C LEU A 160 32.16 18.98 -20.06
N LYS A 161 32.84 18.15 -19.25
CA LYS A 161 34.20 18.36 -18.74
C LYS A 161 35.16 17.40 -19.43
#